data_AF-A0A5C5WQU4-F1
#
_entry.id   AF-A0A5C5WQU4-F1
#
_cell.length_a   1.000
_cell.length_b   1.000
_cell.length_c   1.000
_cell.angle_alpha   90.00
_cell.angle_beta   90.00
_cell.angle_gamma   90.00
#
_symmetry.space_group_name_H-M   'P 1'
#
loop_
_entity.id
_entity.type
_entity.pdbx_description
1 polymer ?
#
loop_
_entity_poly.entity_id
_entity_poly.type
_entity_poly.pdbx_seq_one_letter_code
_entity_poly.pdbx_strand_id
1 'polypeptide(L)' 'MHDIPTGMEYEVYNVSLMAINLDTHDEARYLKALAECMRLRPDEVNQIHARYGAPLLYR' A
#
# COMPACT_ATOMS: atom_id res chain seq x y z
N MET A 1 -7.98 8.14 17.71
CA MET A 1 -7.84 8.43 16.28
C MET A 1 -6.34 8.43 16.02
N HIS A 2 -5.80 7.41 15.35
CA HIS A 2 -4.39 7.45 14.93
C HIS A 2 -4.37 8.28 13.65
N ASP A 3 -4.22 9.59 13.79
CA ASP A 3 -4.05 10.49 12.65
C ASP A 3 -2.62 10.26 12.12
N ILE A 4 -2.53 9.59 10.97
CA ILE A 4 -1.34 9.68 10.15
C ILE A 4 -1.26 11.13 9.66
N PRO A 5 -0.10 11.80 9.78
CA PRO A 5 0.04 13.18 9.31
C PRO A 5 -0.41 13.29 7.86
N THR A 6 -1.36 14.19 7.60
CA THR A 6 -1.92 14.41 6.25
C THR A 6 -0.79 14.66 5.25
N GLY A 7 -0.66 13.80 4.24
CA GLY A 7 0.40 13.83 3.24
C GLY A 7 1.55 12.82 3.44
N MET A 8 1.56 12.05 4.53
CA MET A 8 2.53 10.96 4.77
C MET A 8 1.99 9.57 4.46
N GLU A 9 0.73 9.44 4.06
CA GLU A 9 0.09 8.15 3.78
C GLU A 9 0.85 7.37 2.72
N TYR A 10 1.31 8.05 1.67
CA TYR A 10 2.14 7.47 0.62
C TYR A 10 3.47 6.97 1.15
N GLU A 11 4.15 7.73 2.02
CA GLU A 11 5.44 7.33 2.60
C GLU A 11 5.28 6.11 3.51
N VAL A 12 4.25 6.08 4.35
CA VAL A 12 3.98 4.93 5.23
C VAL A 12 3.62 3.68 4.41
N TYR A 13 2.84 3.84 3.33
CA TYR A 13 2.54 2.75 2.41
C TYR A 13 3.81 2.26 1.69
N ASN A 14 4.66 3.16 1.22
CA ASN A 14 5.92 2.83 0.55
C ASN A 14 6.86 2.05 1.48
N VAL A 15 7.06 2.52 2.72
CA VAL A 15 7.88 1.82 3.71
C VAL A 15 7.31 0.42 3.98
N SER A 16 5.98 0.29 4.09
CA SER A 16 5.33 -1.00 4.31
C SER A 16 5.52 -1.93 3.12
N LEU A 17 5.39 -1.43 1.89
CA LEU A 17 5.62 -2.18 0.66
C LEU A 17 7.08 -2.62 0.50
N MET A 18 8.04 -1.81 0.95
CA MET A 18 9.46 -2.20 0.98
C MET A 18 9.77 -3.22 2.07
N ALA A 19 9.08 -3.13 3.22
CA ALA A 19 9.31 -4.01 4.36
C ALA A 19 8.70 -5.40 4.18
N ILE A 20 7.69 -5.54 3.31
CA ILE A 20 6.90 -6.76 3.14
C ILE A 20 7.09 -7.30 1.72
N ASN A 21 7.34 -8.60 1.59
CA ASN A 21 7.35 -9.27 0.30
C ASN A 21 5.92 -9.60 -0.13
N LEU A 22 5.46 -9.11 -1.28
CA LEU A 22 4.12 -9.41 -1.78
C LEU A 22 4.11 -10.73 -2.55
N ASP A 23 4.29 -11.85 -1.84
CA ASP A 23 4.36 -13.19 -2.42
C ASP A 23 3.16 -14.09 -2.06
N THR A 24 2.46 -13.83 -0.95
CA THR A 24 1.27 -14.59 -0.55
C THR A 24 0.01 -13.72 -0.48
N HIS A 25 -1.14 -14.40 -0.31
CA HIS A 25 -2.44 -13.74 -0.19
C HIS A 25 -2.58 -12.92 1.10
N ASP A 26 -1.81 -13.25 2.14
CA ASP A 26 -1.91 -12.56 3.43
C ASP A 26 -1.24 -11.18 3.38
N GLU A 27 -0.11 -11.02 2.69
CA GLU A 27 0.52 -9.71 2.52
C GLU A 27 -0.35 -8.80 1.63
N ALA A 28 -0.99 -9.36 0.60
CA ALA A 28 -1.93 -8.63 -0.23
C ALA A 28 -3.13 -8.13 0.58
N ARG A 29 -3.66 -8.95 1.49
CA ARG A 29 -4.75 -8.54 2.39
C ARG A 29 -4.30 -7.46 3.37
N TYR A 30 -3.10 -7.57 3.93
CA TYR A 30 -2.52 -6.54 4.81
C TYR A 30 -2.37 -5.20 4.09
N LEU A 31 -1.71 -5.19 2.92
CA LEU A 31 -1.52 -3.96 2.14
C LEU A 31 -2.84 -3.35 1.69
N LYS A 32 -3.83 -4.18 1.36
CA LYS A 32 -5.18 -3.71 1.06
C LYS A 32 -5.82 -3.00 2.24
N ALA A 33 -5.79 -3.62 3.42
CA ALA A 33 -6.33 -3.01 4.64
C ALA A 33 -5.59 -1.71 5.01
N LEU A 34 -4.26 -1.68 4.81
CA LEU A 34 -3.45 -0.48 5.02
C LEU A 34 -3.86 0.66 4.08
N ALA A 35 -4.01 0.36 2.79
CA ALA A 35 -4.48 1.33 1.80
C ALA A 35 -5.89 1.86 2.12
N GLU A 36 -6.79 1.00 2.60
CA GLU A 36 -8.14 1.40 3.03
C GLU A 36 -8.10 2.32 4.26
N CYS A 37 -7.28 2.01 5.26
CA CYS A 37 -7.06 2.88 6.42
C CYS A 37 -6.54 4.26 6.02
N MET A 38 -5.67 4.30 5.01
CA MET A 38 -5.09 5.52 4.45
C MET A 38 -5.97 6.23 3.42
N ARG A 39 -7.12 5.63 3.05
CA ARG A 39 -8.02 6.12 2.00
C ARG A 39 -7.33 6.31 0.64
N LEU A 40 -6.30 5.50 0.36
CA LEU A 40 -5.63 5.50 -0.94
C LEU A 40 -6.54 4.91 -2.00
N ARG A 41 -6.56 5.50 -3.19
CA ARG A 41 -7.34 4.97 -4.30
C ARG A 41 -6.65 3.74 -4.90
N PRO A 42 -7.39 2.77 -5.45
CA PRO A 42 -6.82 1.60 -6.12
C PRO A 42 -5.79 1.95 -7.20
N ASP A 43 -6.05 3.02 -7.96
CA ASP A 43 -5.12 3.53 -8.99
C ASP A 43 -3.79 3.99 -8.38
N GLU A 44 -3.84 4.67 -7.24
CA GLU A 44 -2.64 5.16 -6.54
C GLU A 44 -1.81 4.00 -5.99
N VAL A 45 -2.48 3.01 -5.39
CA VAL A 45 -1.82 1.79 -4.92
C VAL A 45 -1.13 1.07 -6.07
N ASN A 46 -1.81 0.91 -7.22
CA ASN A 46 -1.22 0.27 -8.39
C ASN A 46 -0.06 1.07 -8.98
N GLN A 47 -0.13 2.41 -8.99
CA GLN A 47 1.00 3.25 -9.40
C GLN A 47 2.21 3.09 -8.48
N ILE A 48 1.99 3.00 -7.17
CA ILE A 48 3.07 2.73 -6.20
C ILE A 48 3.70 1.37 -6.49
N HIS A 49 2.89 0.31 -6.63
CA HIS A 49 3.39 -1.03 -6.93
C HIS A 49 4.17 -1.06 -8.24
N ALA A 50 3.69 -0.38 -9.28
CA ALA A 50 4.38 -0.28 -10.56
C ALA A 50 5.75 0.41 -10.45
N ARG A 51 5.90 1.44 -9.62
CA ARG A 51 7.19 2.12 -9.37
C ARG A 51 8.22 1.21 -8.70
N TYR A 52 7.77 0.32 -7.83
CA TYR A 52 8.64 -0.63 -7.11
C TYR A 52 8.77 -1.99 -7.82
N GLY A 53 8.11 -2.20 -8.95
CA GLY A 53 8.09 -3.48 -9.66
C GLY A 53 7.35 -4.59 -8.89
N ALA A 54 6.51 -4.22 -7.94
CA ALA A 54 5.70 -5.15 -7.15
C ALA A 54 4.45 -5.61 -7.95
N PRO A 55 3.90 -6.80 -7.65
CA PRO A 55 2.66 -7.27 -8.24
C PRO A 55 1.51 -6.29 -7.98
N LEU A 56 0.65 -6.05 -8.97
CA LEU A 56 -0.52 -5.18 -8.79
C LEU A 56 -1.49 -5.78 -7.77
N LEU A 57 -1.97 -4.94 -6.86
CA LEU A 57 -2.92 -5.35 -5.82
C LEU A 57 -4.36 -5.37 -6.33
N TYR A 58 -4.68 -4.48 -7.27
CA TYR A 58 -5.99 -4.36 -7.90
C TYR A 58 -5.87 -4.64 -9.40
N ARG A 59 -6.88 -5.29 -9.99
CA ARG A 59 -6.94 -5.68 -11.40
C ARG A 59 -8.05 -4.94 -12.14
#